data_AF-A2DFZ6-F1
#
_entry.id   AF-A2DFZ6-F1
#
_cell.length_a   1.000
_cell.length_b   1.000
_cell.length_c   1.000
_cell.angle_alpha   90.00
_cell.angle_beta   90.00
_cell.angle_gamma   90.00
#
_symmetry.space_group_name_H-M   'P 1'
#
loop_
_entity.id
_entity.type
_entity.pdbx_description
1 polymer ?
#
loop_
_entity_poly.entity_id
_entity_poly.type
_entity_poly.pdbx_seq_one_letter_code
_entity_poly.pdbx_strand_id
1 'polypeptide(L)'
;MTNQVNLYDLDKETIDKAKEDYRNSLRDNDEEIKALAGMAKTKAIFKKATAFFEKESPELRKFLEEKGYLLPAPPQDVPDSKISISDEIYQQLVNTIKTLKEKLKTLEDIVEKIHPQTN
;
A
#
# COMPACT_ATOMS: atom_id res chain seq x y z
N MET A 1 12.91 -35.65 4.78
CA MET A 1 13.41 -34.27 4.68
C MET A 1 12.25 -33.43 4.18
N THR A 2 11.57 -32.70 5.07
CA THR A 2 10.45 -31.84 4.68
C THR A 2 10.97 -30.57 4.02
N ASN A 3 10.52 -30.36 2.77
CA ASN A 3 10.83 -29.25 1.89
C ASN A 3 10.81 -27.89 2.62
N GLN A 4 11.87 -27.13 2.42
CA GLN A 4 12.04 -25.76 2.88
C GLN A 4 11.01 -24.87 2.16
N VAL A 5 10.21 -24.11 2.93
CA VAL A 5 9.27 -23.12 2.40
C VAL A 5 10.11 -21.99 1.79
N ASN A 6 10.20 -21.94 0.47
CA ASN A 6 10.86 -20.82 -0.22
C ASN A 6 9.85 -19.66 -0.23
N LEU A 7 10.17 -18.56 0.45
CA LEU A 7 9.31 -17.39 0.64
C LEU A 7 9.98 -16.19 -0.06
N TYR A 8 10.20 -16.28 -1.36
CA TYR A 8 10.93 -15.31 -2.18
C TYR A 8 12.46 -15.32 -2.03
N ASP A 9 13.07 -16.50 -1.85
CA ASP A 9 14.53 -16.68 -1.73
C ASP A 9 15.19 -15.90 -0.59
N LEU A 10 14.39 -15.47 0.40
CA LEU A 10 14.88 -14.82 1.60
C LEU A 10 15.54 -15.84 2.54
N ASP A 11 16.65 -15.43 3.16
CA ASP A 11 17.30 -16.23 4.18
C ASP A 11 16.43 -16.34 5.45
N LYS A 12 16.72 -17.37 6.25
CA LYS A 12 15.94 -17.66 7.46
C LYS A 12 15.94 -16.50 8.47
N GLU A 13 17.05 -15.79 8.61
CA GLU A 13 17.14 -14.67 9.56
C GLU A 13 16.22 -13.52 9.13
N THR A 14 16.19 -13.23 7.83
CA THR A 14 15.30 -12.23 7.24
C THR A 14 13.83 -12.61 7.44
N ILE A 15 13.47 -13.88 7.21
CA ILE A 15 12.11 -14.38 7.44
C ILE A 15 11.73 -14.32 8.93
N ASP A 16 12.64 -14.67 9.84
CA ASP A 16 12.38 -14.62 11.28
C ASP A 16 12.19 -13.18 11.78
N LYS A 17 12.96 -12.21 11.25
CA LYS A 17 12.77 -10.77 11.49
C LYS A 17 11.42 -10.28 10.96
N ALA A 18 11.09 -10.60 9.71
CA ALA A 18 9.81 -10.23 9.10
C ALA A 18 8.61 -10.80 9.87
N LYS A 19 8.71 -12.04 10.37
CA LYS A 19 7.70 -12.65 11.25
C LYS A 19 7.53 -11.87 12.54
N GLU A 20 8.62 -11.43 13.16
CA GLU A 20 8.55 -10.66 14.41
C GLU A 20 7.90 -9.28 14.19
N ASP A 21 8.27 -8.58 13.11
CA ASP A 21 7.63 -7.33 12.73
C ASP A 21 6.13 -7.50 12.47
N TYR A 22 5.75 -8.59 11.83
CA TYR A 22 4.34 -8.90 11.59
C TYR A 22 3.59 -9.19 12.88
N ARG A 23 4.19 -9.92 13.83
CA ARG A 23 3.62 -10.16 15.16
C ARG A 23 3.41 -8.86 15.93
N ASN A 24 4.36 -7.93 15.86
CA ASN A 24 4.24 -6.61 16.46
C ASN A 24 3.10 -5.81 15.81
N SER A 25 3.00 -5.82 14.48
CA SER A 25 1.88 -5.20 13.78
C SER A 25 0.52 -5.76 14.21
N LEU A 26 0.40 -7.09 14.34
CA LEU A 26 -0.82 -7.72 14.84
C LEU A 26 -1.17 -7.29 16.27
N ARG A 27 -0.17 -7.08 17.13
CA ARG A 27 -0.38 -6.67 18.52
C ARG A 27 -1.04 -5.30 18.63
N ASP A 28 -0.70 -4.40 17.71
CA ASP A 28 -1.05 -2.98 17.75
C ASP A 28 -2.23 -2.62 16.84
N ASN A 29 -2.45 -3.38 15.77
CA ASN A 29 -3.41 -3.02 14.72
C ASN A 29 -4.60 -3.99 14.57
N ASP A 30 -4.50 -5.23 15.06
CA ASP A 30 -5.56 -6.23 14.87
C ASP A 30 -6.59 -6.19 16.00
N GLU A 31 -7.82 -5.82 15.69
CA GLU A 31 -8.92 -5.65 16.67
C GLU A 31 -9.29 -6.95 17.37
N GLU A 32 -9.21 -8.10 16.69
CA GLU A 32 -9.45 -9.41 17.32
C GLU A 32 -8.35 -9.74 18.33
N ILE A 33 -7.09 -9.41 18.01
CA ILE A 33 -5.94 -9.57 18.92
C ILE A 33 -6.04 -8.60 20.11
N LYS A 34 -6.53 -7.37 19.90
CA LYS A 34 -6.75 -6.39 20.98
C LYS A 34 -7.82 -6.84 21.97
N ALA A 35 -8.84 -7.56 21.50
CA ALA A 35 -9.89 -8.11 22.36
C ALA A 35 -9.41 -9.28 23.26
N LEU A 36 -8.23 -9.84 22.99
CA LEU A 36 -7.66 -10.95 23.76
C LEU A 36 -6.65 -10.48 24.82
N ALA A 37 -6.49 -11.28 25.88
CA ALA A 37 -5.52 -11.02 26.95
C ALA A 37 -4.56 -12.21 27.19
N GLY A 38 -3.40 -11.89 27.77
CA GLY A 38 -2.42 -12.88 28.26
C GLY A 38 -2.01 -13.95 27.25
N MET A 39 -2.12 -15.22 27.65
CA MET A 39 -1.69 -16.36 26.84
C MET A 39 -2.56 -16.56 25.59
N ALA A 40 -3.86 -16.22 25.65
CA ALA A 40 -4.76 -16.31 24.50
C ALA A 40 -4.34 -15.31 23.40
N LYS A 41 -3.99 -14.09 23.79
CA LYS A 41 -3.45 -13.07 22.88
C LYS A 41 -2.17 -13.56 22.20
N THR A 42 -1.23 -14.07 23.00
CA THR A 42 0.04 -14.59 22.50
C THR A 42 -0.19 -15.73 21.49
N LYS A 43 -1.02 -16.72 21.83
CA LYS A 43 -1.33 -17.85 20.94
C LYS A 43 -1.98 -17.40 19.63
N ALA A 44 -2.88 -16.42 19.69
CA ALA A 44 -3.53 -15.88 18.50
C ALA A 44 -2.54 -15.16 17.57
N ILE A 45 -1.62 -14.36 18.13
CA ILE A 45 -0.54 -13.70 17.37
C ILE A 45 0.33 -14.74 16.66
N PHE A 46 0.81 -15.75 17.38
CA PHE A 46 1.64 -16.80 16.79
C PHE A 46 0.91 -17.57 15.70
N LYS A 47 -0.37 -17.89 15.89
CA LYS A 47 -1.19 -18.59 14.90
C LYS A 47 -1.38 -17.76 13.63
N LYS A 48 -1.78 -16.49 13.76
CA LYS A 48 -1.95 -15.58 12.62
C LYS A 48 -0.64 -15.36 11.86
N ALA A 49 0.45 -15.12 12.59
CA ALA A 49 1.77 -14.95 11.97
C ALA A 49 2.25 -16.21 11.26
N THR A 50 2.05 -17.40 11.84
CA THR A 50 2.43 -18.66 11.18
C THR A 50 1.64 -18.88 9.90
N ALA A 51 0.33 -18.64 9.93
CA ALA A 51 -0.52 -18.76 8.74
C ALA A 51 -0.14 -17.74 7.65
N PHE A 52 0.22 -16.51 8.03
CA PHE A 52 0.63 -15.48 7.07
C PHE A 52 1.93 -15.81 6.33
N PHE A 53 2.85 -16.53 6.98
CA PHE A 53 4.12 -16.97 6.40
C PHE A 53 4.12 -18.45 5.99
N GLU A 54 2.95 -19.09 5.88
CA GLU A 54 2.85 -20.50 5.50
C GLU A 54 3.12 -20.72 4.01
N LYS A 55 2.73 -19.74 3.18
CA LYS A 55 2.91 -19.75 1.73
C LYS A 55 3.17 -18.35 1.20
N GLU A 56 3.77 -18.28 0.02
CA GLU A 56 3.85 -17.04 -0.74
C GLU A 56 2.44 -16.53 -1.09
N SER A 57 2.17 -15.25 -0.83
CA SER A 57 0.92 -14.60 -1.18
C SER A 57 1.16 -13.13 -1.58
N PRO A 58 0.29 -12.50 -2.39
CA PRO A 58 0.41 -11.09 -2.72
C PRO A 58 0.49 -10.18 -1.49
N GLU A 59 -0.26 -10.50 -0.44
CA GLU A 59 -0.26 -9.76 0.83
C GLU A 59 1.07 -9.90 1.57
N LEU A 60 1.63 -11.12 1.61
CA LEU A 60 2.96 -11.34 2.20
C LEU A 60 4.03 -10.60 1.42
N ARG A 61 4.01 -10.67 0.09
CA ARG A 61 4.95 -9.92 -0.76
C ARG A 61 4.87 -8.42 -0.49
N LYS A 62 3.66 -7.86 -0.48
CA LYS A 62 3.43 -6.44 -0.20
C LYS A 62 3.96 -6.04 1.18
N PHE A 63 3.71 -6.86 2.21
CA PHE A 63 4.24 -6.64 3.55
C PHE A 63 5.79 -6.62 3.54
N LEU A 64 6.42 -7.56 2.84
CA LEU A 64 7.88 -7.65 2.75
C LEU A 64 8.47 -6.46 1.97
N GLU A 65 7.81 -6.00 0.89
CA GLU A 65 8.20 -4.81 0.14
C GLU A 65 8.06 -3.52 0.98
N GLU A 66 6.94 -3.34 1.68
CA GLU A 66 6.68 -2.19 2.56
C GLU A 66 7.66 -2.09 3.73
N LYS A 67 8.10 -3.25 4.24
CA LYS A 67 9.10 -3.34 5.32
C LYS A 67 10.54 -3.33 4.82
N GLY A 68 10.77 -3.34 3.50
CA GLY A 68 12.10 -3.31 2.90
C GLY A 68 12.86 -4.63 2.95
N TYR A 69 12.18 -5.75 3.21
CA TYR A 69 12.76 -7.09 3.14
C TYR A 69 12.86 -7.61 1.70
N LEU A 70 12.07 -7.04 0.80
CA LEU A 70 12.03 -7.40 -0.61
C LEU A 70 12.13 -6.14 -1.44
N LEU A 71 12.93 -6.18 -2.51
CA LEU A 71 12.90 -5.09 -3.49
C LEU A 71 11.53 -5.11 -4.19
N PRO A 72 10.91 -3.95 -4.41
CA PRO A 72 9.67 -3.88 -5.17
C PRO A 72 9.92 -4.56 -6.51
N ALA A 73 8.96 -5.38 -6.94
CA ALA A 73 8.99 -5.92 -8.30
C ALA A 73 9.22 -4.74 -9.26
N PRO A 74 10.10 -4.85 -10.27
CA PRO A 74 10.08 -3.90 -11.36
C PRO A 74 8.63 -3.84 -11.87
N PRO A 75 8.10 -2.64 -12.16
CA PRO A 75 6.74 -2.51 -12.65
C PRO A 75 6.58 -3.52 -13.79
N GLN A 76 5.64 -4.45 -13.63
CA GLN A 76 5.32 -5.35 -14.74
C GLN A 76 4.92 -4.44 -15.89
N ASP A 77 5.54 -4.63 -17.06
CA ASP A 77 5.06 -4.06 -18.31
C ASP A 77 3.62 -4.55 -18.49
N VAL A 78 2.67 -3.81 -17.93
CA VAL A 78 1.28 -3.94 -18.30
C VAL A 78 1.27 -3.51 -19.75
N PRO A 79 0.95 -4.41 -20.71
CA PRO A 79 0.79 -3.96 -22.08
C PRO A 79 -0.24 -2.82 -22.04
N ASP A 80 0.04 -1.71 -22.72
CA ASP A 80 -0.79 -0.50 -22.73
C ASP A 80 -2.28 -0.81 -22.98
N SER A 81 -2.56 -1.96 -23.62
CA SER A 81 -3.90 -2.53 -23.81
C SER A 81 -4.69 -2.87 -22.54
N LYS A 82 -4.09 -2.87 -21.35
CA LYS A 82 -4.78 -3.11 -20.06
C LYS A 82 -5.04 -1.87 -19.23
N ILE A 83 -4.49 -0.71 -19.59
CA ILE A 83 -4.89 0.58 -19.01
C ILE A 83 -6.16 1.02 -19.77
N SER A 84 -7.25 0.28 -19.57
CA SER A 84 -8.57 0.71 -20.03
C SER A 84 -9.15 1.60 -18.95
N ILE A 85 -8.88 2.90 -19.03
CA ILE A 85 -9.62 3.89 -18.25
C ILE A 85 -11.03 3.88 -18.81
N SER A 86 -12.04 3.60 -17.98
CA SER A 86 -13.43 3.66 -18.44
C SER A 86 -13.74 5.08 -18.92
N ASP A 87 -14.62 5.21 -19.92
CA ASP A 87 -15.06 6.51 -20.41
C ASP A 87 -15.56 7.41 -19.27
N GLU A 88 -16.17 6.81 -18.24
CA GLU A 88 -16.60 7.52 -17.04
C GLU A 88 -15.45 8.17 -16.29
N ILE A 89 -14.36 7.44 -16.03
CA ILE A 89 -13.17 7.98 -15.34
C ILE A 89 -12.50 9.05 -16.22
N TYR A 90 -12.45 8.84 -17.54
CA TYR A 90 -11.92 9.83 -18.47
C TYR A 90 -12.75 11.13 -18.44
N GLN A 91 -14.08 11.03 -18.46
CA GLN A 91 -14.96 12.21 -18.37
C GLN A 91 -14.83 12.91 -17.02
N GLN A 92 -14.69 12.18 -15.91
CA GLN A 92 -14.45 12.77 -14.59
C GLN A 92 -13.13 13.55 -14.57
N LEU A 93 -12.07 13.02 -15.18
CA LEU A 93 -10.79 13.71 -15.30
C LEU A 93 -10.91 14.98 -16.14
N VAL A 94 -11.57 14.91 -17.29
CA VAL A 94 -11.82 16.08 -18.16
C VAL A 94 -12.61 17.18 -17.42
N ASN A 95 -13.64 16.81 -16.68
CA ASN A 95 -14.45 17.76 -15.91
C ASN A 95 -13.67 18.41 -14.77
N THR A 96 -12.82 17.62 -14.10
CA THR A 96 -11.92 18.14 -13.05
C THR A 96 -10.94 19.15 -13.63
N ILE A 97 -10.34 18.85 -14.78
CA ILE A 97 -9.41 19.76 -15.47
C ILE A 97 -10.11 21.06 -15.89
N LYS A 98 -11.34 20.98 -16.43
CA LYS A 98 -12.13 22.17 -16.77
C LYS A 98 -12.39 23.04 -15.54
N THR A 99 -12.84 22.43 -14.44
CA THR A 99 -13.13 23.13 -13.19
C THR A 99 -11.88 23.82 -12.63
N LEU A 100 -10.72 23.15 -12.68
CA LEU A 100 -9.46 23.74 -12.23
C LEU A 100 -9.03 24.93 -13.09
N LYS A 101 -9.21 24.85 -14.42
CA LYS A 101 -8.92 25.97 -15.32
C LYS A 101 -9.80 27.19 -15.03
N GLU A 102 -11.09 26.99 -14.76
CA GLU A 102 -12.00 28.09 -14.41
C GLU A 102 -11.65 28.74 -13.07
N LYS A 103 -11.29 27.93 -12.07
CA LYS A 103 -10.80 28.43 -10.77
C LYS A 103 -9.49 29.21 -10.92
N LEU A 104 -8.56 28.72 -11.74
CA LEU A 104 -7.31 29.42 -12.02
C LEU A 104 -7.57 30.79 -12.63
N LYS A 105 -8.43 30.85 -13.66
CA LYS A 105 -8.82 32.12 -14.29
C LYS A 105 -9.47 33.09 -13.31
N THR A 106 -10.33 32.59 -12.42
CA THR A 106 -10.96 33.42 -11.38
C THR A 106 -9.93 34.00 -10.42
N LEU A 107 -8.90 33.23 -10.05
CA LEU A 107 -7.80 33.71 -9.23
C LEU A 107 -6.96 34.75 -9.97
N GLU A 108 -6.67 34.54 -11.25
CA GLU A 108 -5.98 35.51 -12.11
C GLU A 108 -6.75 36.84 -12.18
N ASP A 109 -8.07 36.80 -12.43
CA ASP A 109 -8.94 37.98 -12.46
C ASP A 109 -8.97 38.73 -11.11
N ILE A 110 -8.90 38.01 -9.98
CA ILE A 110 -8.83 38.61 -8.64
C ILE A 110 -7.48 39.29 -8.43
N VAL A 111 -6.38 38.64 -8.82
CA VAL A 111 -5.03 39.19 -8.69
C VAL A 111 -4.89 40.47 -9.52
N GLU A 112 -5.40 40.49 -10.76
CA GLU A 112 -5.40 41.69 -11.61
C GLU A 112 -6.20 42.85 -11.01
N LYS A 113 -7.31 42.57 -10.31
CA LYS A 113 -8.11 43.60 -9.64
C LYS A 113 -7.45 44.18 -8.39
N ILE A 114 -6.65 43.38 -7.68
CA ILE A 114 -5.96 43.81 -6.45
C ILE A 114 -4.64 44.52 -6.78
N HIS A 115 -3.96 44.12 -7.86
CA HIS A 115 -2.81 44.81 -8.42
C HIS A 115 -3.12 45.24 -9.86
N PRO A 116 -3.88 46.33 -10.07
CA PRO A 116 -3.96 46.91 -11.40
C PRO A 116 -2.54 47.34 -11.77
N GLN A 117 -1.98 46.72 -12.80
CA GLN A 117 -0.73 47.16 -13.41
C GLN A 117 -0.88 48.66 -13.71
N THR A 118 -0.18 49.49 -12.94
CA THR A 118 -0.04 50.92 -13.22
C THR A 118 0.77 51.04 -14.50
N ASN A 119 0.08 51.21 -15.62
CA ASN A 119 0.67 51.79 -16.83
C ASN A 119 1.10 53.23 -16.56
#